data_AF-A0A818QH09-F1
#
_entry.id   AF-A0A818QH09-F1
#
_cell.length_a   1.000
_cell.length_b   1.000
_cell.length_c   1.000
_cell.angle_alpha   90.00
_cell.angle_beta   90.00
_cell.angle_gamma   90.00
#
_symmetry.space_group_name_H-M   'P 1'
#
loop_
_entity.id
_entity.type
_entity.pdbx_description
1 polymer ?
#
loop_
_entity_poly.entity_id
_entity_poly.type
_entity_poly.pdbx_seq_one_letter_code
_entity_poly.pdbx_strand_id
1 'polypeptide(L)'
;MQKLNGHPNIVPYIAAASNQDTTLRRTEYLLVTEYCSGGRLYERVVHRKNPLEVEQVIQIYYQVCRAVKHMHEQQPPIIHRDLKVENCLLTSKGFIQLCDFGSATTKVYLPDETWSVKKRDYVEDEMTKVTTPMYRAPEMLDTYNNYPINEQVDIWALGCLLYYLCFINHPFEDSAKLRILNAKYTIPANNTRYTVLHDLINVKI
;
A
#
# COMPACT_ATOMS: atom_id res chain seq x y z
N MET A 1 6.94 -13.36 0.98
CA MET A 1 7.63 -13.33 -0.32
C MET A 1 7.64 -14.67 -1.04
N GLN A 2 8.15 -15.77 -0.47
CA GLN A 2 8.17 -17.08 -1.15
C GLN A 2 6.80 -17.51 -1.72
N LYS A 3 5.71 -17.36 -0.96
CA LYS A 3 4.33 -17.65 -1.41
C LYS A 3 3.85 -16.81 -2.61
N LEU A 4 4.42 -15.62 -2.78
CA LEU A 4 4.02 -14.64 -3.81
C LEU A 4 4.95 -14.69 -5.03
N ASN A 5 5.96 -15.56 -5.01
CA ASN A 5 7.01 -15.60 -6.02
C ASN A 5 6.46 -16.08 -7.37
N GLY A 6 6.98 -15.53 -8.47
CA GLY A 6 6.59 -15.90 -9.83
C GLY A 6 5.46 -15.04 -10.43
N HIS A 7 4.81 -14.17 -9.66
CA HIS A 7 3.88 -13.19 -10.24
C HIS A 7 4.66 -12.04 -10.91
N PRO A 8 4.33 -11.63 -12.15
CA PRO A 8 5.12 -10.65 -12.91
C PRO A 8 5.15 -9.24 -12.30
N ASN A 9 4.19 -8.92 -11.43
CA ASN A 9 4.10 -7.62 -10.75
C ASN A 9 4.50 -7.65 -9.27
N ILE A 10 5.20 -8.69 -8.82
CA ILE A 10 5.79 -8.77 -7.48
C ILE A 10 7.29 -8.99 -7.65
N VAL A 11 8.12 -8.29 -6.88
CA VAL A 11 9.57 -8.46 -6.96
C VAL A 11 9.96 -9.91 -6.65
N PRO A 12 10.68 -10.61 -7.55
CA PRO A 12 11.03 -12.01 -7.32
C PRO A 12 11.95 -12.19 -6.12
N TYR A 13 11.58 -13.15 -5.29
CA TYR A 13 12.41 -13.63 -4.19
C TYR A 13 13.48 -14.59 -4.73
N ILE A 14 14.73 -14.39 -4.29
CA ILE A 14 15.87 -15.23 -4.68
C ILE A 14 16.31 -16.09 -3.49
N ALA A 15 16.68 -15.45 -2.37
CA ALA A 15 17.22 -16.15 -1.21
C ALA A 15 17.04 -15.34 0.08
N ALA A 16 17.16 -16.01 1.22
CA ALA A 16 17.30 -15.36 2.52
C ALA A 16 18.35 -16.10 3.34
N ALA A 17 19.06 -15.37 4.20
CA ALA A 17 20.02 -15.93 5.14
C ALA A 17 19.93 -15.18 6.47
N SER A 18 20.40 -15.81 7.54
CA SER A 18 20.53 -15.16 8.84
C SER A 18 21.87 -15.52 9.46
N ASN A 19 22.52 -14.55 10.10
CA ASN A 19 23.75 -14.76 10.83
C ASN A 19 23.58 -14.24 12.26
N GLN A 20 23.89 -15.09 13.25
CA GLN A 20 23.79 -14.72 14.65
C GLN A 20 25.19 -14.48 15.23
N ASP A 21 25.46 -13.24 15.62
CA ASP A 21 26.66 -12.89 16.36
C ASP A 21 26.37 -13.00 17.86
N THR A 22 26.80 -14.11 18.45
CA THR A 22 26.65 -14.37 19.89
C THR A 22 27.48 -13.44 20.75
N THR A 23 28.57 -12.87 20.22
CA THR A 23 29.46 -11.95 20.94
C THR A 23 28.83 -10.56 21.05
N LEU A 24 28.22 -10.07 19.98
CA LEU A 24 27.54 -8.78 19.95
C LEU A 24 26.05 -8.86 20.34
N ARG A 25 25.53 -10.08 20.60
CA ARG A 25 24.10 -10.37 20.83
C ARG A 25 23.21 -9.77 19.73
N ARG A 26 23.65 -9.88 18.48
CA ARG A 26 22.94 -9.35 17.29
C ARG A 26 22.62 -10.48 16.33
N THR A 27 21.48 -10.35 15.65
CA THR A 27 21.12 -11.22 14.55
C THR A 27 20.97 -10.37 13.30
N GLU A 28 21.71 -10.72 12.26
CA GLU A 28 21.61 -10.12 10.94
C GLU A 28 20.70 -10.99 10.06
N TYR A 29 19.82 -10.36 9.31
CA TYR A 29 18.96 -11.01 8.32
C TYR A 29 19.24 -10.41 6.95
N LEU A 30 19.51 -11.29 5.98
CA LEU A 30 19.77 -10.94 4.60
C LEU A 30 18.61 -11.43 3.73
N LEU A 31 18.11 -10.56 2.86
CA LEU A 31 17.05 -10.85 1.91
C LEU A 31 17.52 -10.48 0.51
N VAL A 32 17.56 -11.45 -0.39
CA VAL A 32 18.01 -11.28 -1.77
C VAL A 32 16.80 -11.36 -2.70
N THR A 33 16.66 -10.35 -3.55
CA THR A 33 15.56 -10.19 -4.51
C THR A 33 16.11 -9.78 -5.87
N GLU A 34 15.30 -9.88 -6.92
CA GLU A 34 15.68 -9.38 -8.24
C GLU A 34 15.85 -7.86 -8.21
N TYR A 35 16.89 -7.38 -8.91
CA TYR A 35 17.17 -5.95 -9.02
C TYR A 35 16.34 -5.29 -10.13
N CYS A 36 15.48 -4.35 -9.73
CA CYS A 36 14.70 -3.51 -10.65
C CYS A 36 15.51 -2.28 -11.10
N SER A 37 16.19 -2.38 -12.24
CA SER A 37 17.07 -1.30 -12.72
C SER A 37 16.38 0.00 -13.13
N GLY A 38 15.05 0.02 -13.25
CA GLY A 38 14.27 1.22 -13.53
C GLY A 38 14.02 2.10 -12.28
N GLY A 39 14.45 1.65 -11.11
CA GLY A 39 14.34 2.40 -9.86
C GLY A 39 12.92 2.43 -9.28
N ARG A 40 12.66 3.39 -8.39
CA ARG A 40 11.34 3.57 -7.75
C ARG A 40 10.41 4.35 -8.66
N LEU A 41 9.15 3.94 -8.72
CA LEU A 41 8.11 4.67 -9.46
C LEU A 41 7.97 6.11 -8.95
N TYR A 42 8.04 6.31 -7.63
CA TYR A 42 8.00 7.64 -7.00
C TYR A 42 8.96 8.63 -7.69
N GLU A 43 10.23 8.25 -7.85
CA GLU A 43 11.25 9.11 -8.46
C GLU A 43 10.90 9.43 -9.92
N ARG A 44 10.32 8.47 -10.63
CA ARG A 44 9.90 8.64 -12.03
C ARG A 44 8.68 9.54 -12.17
N VAL A 45 7.83 9.64 -11.15
CA VAL A 45 6.59 10.41 -11.12
C VAL A 45 6.84 11.86 -10.66
N VAL A 46 7.56 12.04 -9.55
CA VAL A 46 7.84 13.37 -8.96
C VAL A 46 8.75 14.23 -9.82
N HIS A 47 9.76 13.65 -10.49
CA HIS A 47 10.72 14.42 -11.29
C HIS A 47 10.25 14.69 -12.74
N ARG A 48 8.99 14.40 -13.08
CA ARG A 48 8.50 14.66 -14.44
C ARG A 48 8.21 16.14 -14.61
N LYS A 49 8.58 16.66 -15.80
CA LYS A 49 8.13 17.98 -16.24
C LYS A 49 6.64 18.01 -16.56
N ASN A 50 6.12 16.91 -17.11
CA ASN A 50 4.73 16.77 -17.53
C ASN A 50 4.04 15.69 -16.69
N PRO A 51 2.76 15.88 -16.32
CA PRO A 51 1.97 14.84 -15.65
C PRO A 51 1.93 13.55 -16.49
N LEU A 52 1.55 12.44 -15.85
CA LEU A 52 1.32 11.19 -16.56
C LEU A 52 0.14 11.34 -17.53
N GLU A 53 0.22 10.66 -18.68
CA GLU A 53 -0.96 10.48 -19.51
C GLU A 53 -1.91 9.47 -18.85
N VAL A 54 -3.20 9.57 -19.16
CA VAL A 54 -4.24 8.72 -18.54
C VAL A 54 -3.93 7.25 -18.73
N GLU A 55 -3.46 6.86 -19.92
CA GLU A 55 -3.08 5.49 -20.26
C GLU A 55 -1.91 5.01 -19.41
N GLN A 56 -0.96 5.90 -19.10
CA GLN A 56 0.17 5.56 -18.22
C GLN A 56 -0.31 5.31 -16.79
N VAL A 57 -1.20 6.16 -16.27
CA VAL A 57 -1.81 5.97 -14.95
C VAL A 57 -2.55 4.62 -14.89
N ILE A 58 -3.37 4.32 -15.90
CA ILE A 58 -4.13 3.07 -15.98
C ILE A 58 -3.18 1.86 -16.03
N GLN A 59 -2.14 1.90 -16.87
CA GLN A 59 -1.17 0.80 -17.00
C GLN A 59 -0.41 0.52 -15.71
N ILE A 60 0.00 1.58 -15.01
CA ILE A 60 0.66 1.46 -13.71
C ILE A 60 -0.31 0.88 -12.69
N TYR A 61 -1.48 1.50 -12.56
CA TYR A 61 -2.49 1.13 -11.56
C TYR A 61 -2.96 -0.31 -11.73
N TYR A 62 -3.25 -0.72 -12.97
CA TYR A 62 -3.64 -2.08 -13.31
C TYR A 62 -2.59 -3.12 -12.84
N GLN A 63 -1.30 -2.85 -13.06
CA GLN A 63 -0.23 -3.76 -12.64
C GLN A 63 -0.13 -3.85 -11.12
N VAL A 64 -0.30 -2.74 -10.39
CA VAL A 64 -0.37 -2.75 -8.92
C VAL A 64 -1.59 -3.55 -8.46
N CYS A 65 -2.77 -3.33 -9.04
CA CYS A 65 -3.97 -4.10 -8.73
C CYS A 65 -3.79 -5.60 -8.98
N ARG A 66 -3.07 -6.01 -10.02
CA ARG A 66 -2.75 -7.44 -10.26
C ARG A 66 -1.88 -8.02 -9.15
N ALA A 67 -0.86 -7.28 -8.69
CA ALA A 67 -0.03 -7.70 -7.57
C ALA A 67 -0.86 -7.85 -6.28
N VAL A 68 -1.70 -6.86 -5.96
CA VAL A 68 -2.58 -6.88 -4.78
C VAL A 68 -3.59 -8.01 -4.87
N LYS A 69 -4.25 -8.21 -6.02
CA LYS A 69 -5.14 -9.36 -6.26
C LYS A 69 -4.43 -10.68 -5.98
N HIS A 70 -3.21 -10.85 -6.51
CA HIS A 70 -2.44 -12.07 -6.28
C HIS A 70 -2.14 -12.29 -4.79
N MET A 71 -1.91 -11.23 -4.00
CA MET A 71 -1.74 -11.32 -2.54
C MET A 71 -3.04 -11.69 -1.82
N HIS A 72 -4.15 -11.09 -2.21
CA HIS A 72 -5.46 -11.31 -1.60
C HIS A 72 -6.05 -12.70 -1.93
N GLU A 73 -5.66 -13.29 -3.07
CA GLU A 73 -6.05 -14.65 -3.47
C GLU A 73 -5.26 -15.77 -2.79
N GLN A 74 -4.28 -15.45 -1.95
CA GLN A 74 -3.57 -16.46 -1.18
C GLN A 74 -4.49 -17.06 -0.10
N GLN A 75 -4.15 -18.28 0.36
CA GLN A 75 -4.82 -18.91 1.49
C GLN A 75 -3.86 -19.11 2.67
N PRO A 76 -4.05 -18.39 3.80
CA PRO A 76 -4.97 -17.25 3.98
C PRO A 76 -4.53 -16.00 3.18
N PRO A 77 -5.46 -15.02 2.94
CA PRO A 77 -5.15 -13.78 2.23
C PRO A 77 -4.00 -13.01 2.86
N ILE A 78 -3.12 -12.44 2.03
CA ILE A 78 -2.01 -11.61 2.48
C ILE A 78 -2.36 -10.14 2.28
N ILE A 79 -2.41 -9.37 3.36
CA ILE A 79 -2.66 -7.94 3.40
C ILE A 79 -1.31 -7.22 3.38
N HIS A 80 -1.09 -6.26 2.49
CA HIS A 80 0.19 -5.54 2.38
C HIS A 80 0.37 -4.49 3.48
N ARG A 81 -0.67 -3.70 3.78
CA ARG A 81 -0.72 -2.62 4.80
C ARG A 81 0.20 -1.41 4.58
N ASP A 82 0.95 -1.38 3.48
CA ASP A 82 1.85 -0.27 3.16
C ASP A 82 1.95 -0.05 1.64
N LEU A 83 0.81 -0.10 0.95
CA LEU A 83 0.74 0.21 -0.47
C LEU A 83 0.93 1.72 -0.66
N LYS A 84 1.99 2.08 -1.37
CA LYS A 84 2.34 3.45 -1.72
C LYS A 84 3.23 3.47 -2.95
N VAL A 85 3.35 4.63 -3.59
CA VAL A 85 4.10 4.77 -4.84
C VAL A 85 5.61 4.45 -4.67
N GLU A 86 6.15 4.62 -3.47
CA GLU A 86 7.53 4.32 -3.09
C GLU A 86 7.82 2.81 -3.08
N ASN A 87 6.80 1.99 -2.83
CA ASN A 87 6.88 0.53 -2.81
C ASN A 87 6.62 -0.10 -4.19
N CYS A 88 6.48 0.73 -5.24
CA CYS A 88 6.38 0.28 -6.63
C CYS A 88 7.73 0.49 -7.33
N LEU A 89 8.32 -0.58 -7.87
CA LEU A 89 9.56 -0.56 -8.63
C LEU A 89 9.30 -0.67 -10.13
N LEU A 90 10.20 -0.10 -10.93
CA LEU A 90 10.22 -0.22 -12.37
C LEU A 90 11.30 -1.22 -12.80
N THR A 91 10.89 -2.24 -13.55
CA THR A 91 11.82 -3.13 -14.24
C THR A 91 12.54 -2.41 -15.39
N SER A 92 13.60 -3.01 -15.93
CA SER A 92 14.29 -2.50 -17.14
C SER A 92 13.38 -2.35 -18.36
N LYS A 93 12.27 -3.11 -18.40
CA LYS A 93 11.26 -3.10 -19.45
C LYS A 93 10.09 -2.13 -19.16
N GLY A 94 10.12 -1.41 -18.04
CA GLY A 94 9.08 -0.46 -17.65
C GLY A 94 7.83 -1.09 -17.01
N PHE A 95 7.85 -2.38 -16.68
CA PHE A 95 6.79 -3.03 -15.89
C PHE A 95 6.94 -2.72 -14.40
N ILE A 96 5.80 -2.68 -13.71
CA ILE A 96 5.72 -2.45 -12.27
C ILE A 96 5.93 -3.74 -11.50
N GLN A 97 6.76 -3.70 -10.47
CA GLN A 97 6.89 -4.75 -9.47
C GLN A 97 6.72 -4.18 -8.06
N LEU A 98 5.75 -4.69 -7.32
CA LEU A 98 5.52 -4.35 -5.93
C LEU A 98 6.63 -4.94 -5.04
N CYS A 99 7.16 -4.13 -4.13
CA CYS A 99 8.19 -4.52 -3.17
C CYS A 99 7.78 -4.15 -1.74
N ASP A 100 8.67 -4.44 -0.79
CA ASP A 100 8.52 -4.18 0.64
C ASP A 100 7.30 -4.85 1.30
N PHE A 101 7.49 -6.12 1.66
CA PHE A 101 6.50 -6.91 2.38
C PHE A 101 6.72 -6.89 3.90
N GLY A 102 7.51 -5.94 4.43
CA GLY A 102 7.86 -5.87 5.86
C GLY A 102 6.64 -5.66 6.77
N SER A 103 5.63 -4.95 6.26
CA SER A 103 4.35 -4.72 6.94
C SER A 103 3.28 -5.75 6.62
N ALA A 104 3.53 -6.68 5.70
CA ALA A 104 2.50 -7.61 5.25
C ALA A 104 2.07 -8.58 6.36
N THR A 105 0.78 -8.97 6.37
CA THR A 105 0.21 -9.87 7.38
C THR A 105 -0.90 -10.73 6.80
N THR A 106 -1.24 -11.82 7.48
CA THR A 106 -2.46 -12.60 7.23
C THR A 106 -3.49 -12.43 8.35
N LYS A 107 -3.17 -11.59 9.34
CA LYS A 107 -4.00 -11.35 10.51
C LYS A 107 -5.14 -10.40 10.17
N VAL A 108 -6.36 -10.88 10.38
CA VAL A 108 -7.59 -10.09 10.31
C VAL A 108 -8.04 -9.74 11.72
N TYR A 109 -8.56 -8.53 11.88
CA TYR A 109 -9.20 -8.10 13.12
C TYR A 109 -10.69 -7.87 12.87
N LEU A 110 -11.53 -8.43 13.74
CA LEU A 110 -12.98 -8.27 13.74
C LEU A 110 -13.38 -7.61 15.06
N PRO A 111 -13.31 -6.26 15.15
CA PRO A 111 -13.78 -5.56 16.34
C PRO A 111 -15.29 -5.73 16.49
N ASP A 112 -15.72 -5.96 17.72
CA ASP A 112 -17.14 -6.10 18.09
C ASP A 112 -17.38 -5.47 19.47
N GLU A 113 -18.63 -5.43 19.90
CA GLU A 113 -19.02 -4.83 21.19
C GLU A 113 -18.34 -5.47 22.42
N THR A 114 -17.81 -6.70 22.29
CA THR A 114 -17.11 -7.42 23.37
C THR A 114 -15.65 -7.02 23.51
N TRP A 115 -15.09 -6.29 22.53
CA TRP A 115 -13.71 -5.82 22.61
C TRP A 115 -13.54 -4.75 23.68
N SER A 116 -12.69 -5.04 24.66
CA SER A 116 -12.28 -4.06 25.67
C SER A 116 -11.52 -2.88 25.04
N VAL A 117 -11.58 -1.73 25.71
CA VAL A 117 -10.80 -0.52 25.37
C VAL A 117 -9.32 -0.86 25.16
N LYS A 118 -8.72 -1.65 26.06
CA LYS A 118 -7.31 -2.07 25.96
C LYS A 118 -7.01 -2.86 24.68
N LYS A 119 -7.94 -3.71 24.22
CA LYS A 119 -7.76 -4.48 22.98
C LYS A 119 -7.82 -3.57 21.75
N ARG A 120 -8.72 -2.58 21.77
CA ARG A 120 -8.86 -1.55 20.73
C ARG A 120 -7.60 -0.69 20.63
N ASP A 121 -7.15 -0.14 21.76
CA ASP A 121 -5.92 0.68 21.85
C ASP A 121 -4.69 -0.09 21.34
N TYR A 122 -4.56 -1.37 21.71
CA TYR A 122 -3.47 -2.21 21.22
C TYR A 122 -3.49 -2.36 19.69
N VAL A 123 -4.66 -2.59 19.09
CA VAL A 123 -4.77 -2.74 17.63
C VAL A 123 -4.47 -1.43 16.91
N GLU A 124 -4.98 -0.29 17.41
CA GLU A 124 -4.72 1.04 16.83
C GLU A 124 -3.23 1.44 16.94
N ASP A 125 -2.56 1.12 18.05
CA ASP A 125 -1.12 1.32 18.23
C ASP A 125 -0.29 0.44 17.28
N GLU A 126 -0.67 -0.84 17.11
CA GLU A 126 -0.03 -1.72 16.14
C GLU A 126 -0.16 -1.19 14.70
N MET A 127 -1.34 -0.69 14.31
CA MET A 127 -1.50 -0.04 13.00
C MET A 127 -0.58 1.17 12.86
N THR A 128 -0.40 1.94 13.93
CA THR A 128 0.45 3.13 13.92
C THR A 128 1.93 2.80 13.61
N LYS A 129 2.44 1.65 14.04
CA LYS A 129 3.84 1.24 13.87
C LYS A 129 4.17 0.71 12.47
N VAL A 130 3.20 0.07 11.81
CA VAL A 130 3.45 -0.74 10.60
C VAL A 130 2.85 -0.15 9.32
N THR A 131 2.24 1.03 9.39
CA THR A 131 1.57 1.67 8.24
C THR A 131 1.99 3.12 8.07
N THR A 132 2.01 3.60 6.82
CA THR A 132 2.24 5.01 6.51
C THR A 132 0.99 5.85 6.88
N PRO A 133 1.09 6.89 7.74
CA PRO A 133 -0.07 7.60 8.31
C PRO A 133 -1.14 8.06 7.31
N MET A 134 -0.73 8.71 6.23
CA MET A 134 -1.65 9.24 5.21
C MET A 134 -2.40 8.16 4.43
N TYR A 135 -1.87 6.92 4.37
CA TYR A 135 -2.50 5.79 3.66
C TYR A 135 -3.40 4.92 4.53
N ARG A 136 -3.55 5.23 5.83
CA ARG A 136 -4.38 4.44 6.75
C ARG A 136 -5.85 4.52 6.35
N ALA A 137 -6.50 3.36 6.31
CA ALA A 137 -7.94 3.26 6.11
C ALA A 137 -8.70 3.71 7.38
N PRO A 138 -9.95 4.18 7.28
CA PRO A 138 -10.75 4.61 8.42
C PRO A 138 -10.82 3.59 9.57
N GLU A 139 -11.02 2.32 9.24
CA GLU A 139 -11.09 1.19 10.18
C GLU A 139 -9.78 0.92 10.93
N MET A 140 -8.64 1.39 10.41
CA MET A 140 -7.34 1.34 11.11
C MET A 140 -7.19 2.47 12.14
N LEU A 141 -7.96 3.55 12.00
CA LEU A 141 -7.90 4.73 12.87
C LEU A 141 -8.99 4.75 13.94
N ASP A 142 -10.11 4.06 13.69
CA ASP A 142 -11.24 3.99 14.60
C ASP A 142 -11.84 2.59 14.61
N THR A 143 -11.49 1.83 15.65
CA THR A 143 -12.04 0.48 15.82
C THR A 143 -13.47 0.49 16.37
N TYR A 144 -13.98 1.61 16.88
CA TYR A 144 -15.28 1.68 17.59
C TYR A 144 -16.50 1.56 16.67
N ASN A 145 -16.33 1.80 15.37
CA ASN A 145 -17.37 1.51 14.37
C ASN A 145 -17.49 0.01 14.03
N ASN A 146 -16.66 -0.85 14.64
CA ASN A 146 -16.68 -2.30 14.49
C ASN A 146 -16.50 -2.80 13.04
N TYR A 147 -15.89 -1.98 12.19
CA TYR A 147 -15.50 -2.41 10.85
C TYR A 147 -14.32 -3.38 10.92
N PRO A 148 -14.33 -4.45 10.09
CA PRO A 148 -13.23 -5.40 10.03
C PRO A 148 -11.97 -4.72 9.48
N ILE A 149 -10.81 -5.01 10.08
CA ILE A 149 -9.51 -4.65 9.52
C ILE A 149 -8.96 -5.89 8.83
N ASN A 150 -9.16 -5.94 7.51
CA ASN A 150 -8.80 -7.06 6.64
C ASN A 150 -8.15 -6.54 5.33
N GLU A 151 -8.16 -7.33 4.27
CA GLU A 151 -7.60 -6.98 2.96
C GLU A 151 -8.18 -5.70 2.33
N GLN A 152 -9.36 -5.24 2.79
CA GLN A 152 -10.00 -4.02 2.30
C GLN A 152 -9.18 -2.75 2.60
N VAL A 153 -8.28 -2.79 3.58
CA VAL A 153 -7.38 -1.66 3.87
C VAL A 153 -6.42 -1.38 2.72
N ASP A 154 -6.05 -2.41 1.96
CA ASP A 154 -5.23 -2.25 0.75
C ASP A 154 -6.05 -1.64 -0.39
N ILE A 155 -7.39 -1.83 -0.41
CA ILE A 155 -8.28 -1.23 -1.40
C ILE A 155 -8.39 0.29 -1.19
N TRP A 156 -8.48 0.74 0.07
CA TRP A 156 -8.37 2.15 0.43
C TRP A 156 -7.03 2.74 -0.02
N ALA A 157 -5.92 2.06 0.32
CA ALA A 157 -4.58 2.51 -0.06
C ALA A 157 -4.40 2.56 -1.60
N LEU A 158 -5.02 1.66 -2.35
CA LEU A 158 -5.08 1.73 -3.82
C LEU A 158 -5.86 2.95 -4.30
N GLY A 159 -6.92 3.38 -3.62
CA GLY A 159 -7.62 4.65 -3.91
C GLY A 159 -6.68 5.84 -3.75
N CYS A 160 -5.97 5.91 -2.62
CA CYS A 160 -4.95 6.93 -2.36
C CYS A 160 -3.83 6.94 -3.40
N LEU A 161 -3.34 5.76 -3.80
CA LEU A 161 -2.29 5.62 -4.81
C LEU A 161 -2.78 6.08 -6.19
N LEU A 162 -4.01 5.73 -6.60
CA LEU A 162 -4.59 6.21 -7.86
C LEU A 162 -4.71 7.74 -7.87
N TYR A 163 -5.22 8.31 -6.78
CA TYR A 163 -5.28 9.76 -6.60
C TYR A 163 -3.88 10.40 -6.74
N TYR A 164 -2.87 9.82 -6.08
CA TYR A 164 -1.50 10.32 -6.15
C TYR A 164 -0.94 10.28 -7.58
N LEU A 165 -1.17 9.20 -8.33
CA LEU A 165 -0.72 9.11 -9.73
C LEU A 165 -1.35 10.16 -10.65
N CYS A 166 -2.62 10.53 -10.39
CA CYS A 166 -3.31 11.58 -11.14
C CYS A 166 -2.78 12.98 -10.77
N PHE A 167 -2.69 13.28 -9.47
CA PHE A 167 -2.57 14.67 -9.01
C PHE A 167 -1.23 15.03 -8.40
N ILE A 168 -0.32 14.06 -8.21
CA ILE A 168 1.00 14.24 -7.58
C ILE A 168 0.89 14.87 -6.18
N ASN A 169 -0.27 14.71 -5.56
CA ASN A 169 -0.61 15.14 -4.22
C ASN A 169 -1.37 13.99 -3.57
N HIS A 170 -1.25 13.84 -2.26
CA HIS A 170 -1.98 12.81 -1.54
C HIS A 170 -3.35 13.34 -1.07
N PRO A 171 -4.44 12.55 -1.12
CA PRO A 171 -5.77 13.05 -0.71
C PRO A 171 -5.80 13.49 0.77
N PHE A 172 -4.96 12.87 1.60
CA PHE A 172 -4.83 13.10 3.05
C PHE A 172 -3.39 13.41 3.48
N GLU A 173 -2.70 14.31 2.77
CA GLU A 173 -1.28 14.65 3.05
C GLU A 173 -1.03 15.09 4.50
N ASP A 174 -1.99 15.80 5.11
CA ASP A 174 -1.97 16.22 6.51
C ASP A 174 -2.15 15.07 7.52
N SER A 175 -2.47 13.86 7.05
CA SER A 175 -2.82 12.69 7.87
C SER A 175 -3.91 12.99 8.91
N ALA A 176 -4.79 13.96 8.64
CA ALA A 176 -5.78 14.41 9.60
C ALA A 176 -6.85 13.34 9.82
N LYS A 177 -6.88 12.76 11.04
CA LYS A 177 -7.78 11.65 11.42
C LYS A 177 -9.23 11.91 11.02
N LEU A 178 -9.79 13.09 11.33
CA LEU A 178 -11.18 13.43 10.98
C LEU A 178 -11.44 13.49 9.48
N ARG A 179 -10.45 13.88 8.66
CA ARG A 179 -10.62 13.89 7.21
C ARG A 179 -10.64 12.48 6.65
N ILE A 180 -9.75 11.62 7.13
CA ILE A 180 -9.69 10.20 6.72
C ILE A 180 -10.98 9.49 7.12
N LEU A 181 -11.42 9.62 8.38
CA LEU A 181 -12.64 8.98 8.89
C LEU A 181 -13.91 9.38 8.13
N ASN A 182 -13.96 10.60 7.58
CA ASN A 182 -15.09 11.10 6.81
C ASN A 182 -14.85 11.09 5.29
N ALA A 183 -13.79 10.40 4.82
CA ALA A 183 -13.38 10.39 3.41
C ALA A 183 -13.34 11.79 2.76
N LYS A 184 -12.94 12.82 3.52
CA LYS A 184 -12.99 14.23 3.11
C LYS A 184 -11.72 14.64 2.35
N TYR A 185 -11.74 14.47 1.04
CA TYR A 185 -10.73 14.96 0.10
C TYR A 185 -11.37 15.76 -1.04
N THR A 186 -10.55 16.39 -1.88
CA THR A 186 -11.04 17.23 -2.99
C THR A 186 -10.28 16.90 -4.27
N ILE A 187 -10.99 16.55 -5.33
CA ILE A 187 -10.40 16.48 -6.67
C ILE A 187 -10.24 17.91 -7.22
N PRO A 188 -9.07 18.32 -7.75
CA PRO A 188 -8.88 19.67 -8.30
C PRO A 188 -9.87 19.97 -9.45
N ALA A 189 -10.75 20.95 -9.26
CA ALA A 189 -11.84 21.27 -10.20
C ALA A 189 -11.39 21.59 -11.64
N ASN A 190 -10.17 22.12 -11.79
CA ASN A 190 -9.63 22.52 -13.09
C ASN A 190 -8.95 21.37 -13.85
N ASN A 191 -8.88 20.16 -13.26
CA ASN A 191 -8.24 19.01 -13.88
C ASN A 191 -9.28 18.14 -14.61
N THR A 192 -9.39 18.35 -15.92
CA THR A 192 -10.26 17.54 -16.80
C THR A 192 -9.59 16.28 -17.32
N ARG A 193 -8.25 16.14 -17.14
CA ARG A 193 -7.44 15.07 -17.74
C ARG A 193 -7.84 13.70 -17.23
N TYR A 194 -8.05 13.56 -15.92
CA TYR A 194 -8.28 12.25 -15.29
C TYR A 194 -9.74 11.98 -14.96
N THR A 195 -10.67 12.68 -15.60
CA THR A 195 -12.12 12.58 -15.35
C THR A 195 -12.65 11.15 -15.43
N VAL A 196 -12.14 10.34 -16.36
CA VAL A 196 -12.48 8.90 -16.49
C VAL A 196 -12.10 8.06 -15.27
N LEU A 197 -11.20 8.55 -14.41
CA LEU A 197 -10.73 7.87 -13.20
C LEU A 197 -11.39 8.40 -11.92
N HIS A 198 -12.16 9.50 -11.98
CA HIS A 198 -12.74 10.12 -10.79
C HIS A 198 -13.72 9.18 -10.07
N ASP A 199 -14.59 8.51 -10.81
CA ASP A 199 -15.53 7.54 -10.23
C ASP A 199 -14.79 6.39 -9.54
N LEU A 200 -13.68 5.93 -10.12
CA LEU A 200 -12.88 4.86 -9.54
C LEU A 200 -12.18 5.30 -8.25
N ILE A 201 -11.77 6.56 -8.15
CA ILE A 201 -11.22 7.15 -6.92
C ILE A 201 -12.33 7.22 -5.86
N ASN A 202 -13.51 7.77 -6.22
CA ASN A 202 -14.64 7.97 -5.30
C ASN A 202 -15.28 6.68 -4.78
N VAL A 203 -15.16 5.56 -5.50
CA VAL A 203 -15.66 4.26 -5.03
C VAL A 203 -14.67 3.58 -4.05
N LYS A 204 -13.41 4.02 -4.04
CA LYS A 204 -12.33 3.40 -3.23
C LYS A 204 -11.98 4.18 -1.97
N ILE A 205 -12.25 5.48 -1.93
CA ILE A 205 -12.06 6.39 -0.79
C ILE A 205 -13.44 6.88 -0.36
#